data_AF-A0AAN6WG68-F1
#
_entry.id   AF-A0AAN6WG68-F1
#
_cell.length_a   1.000
_cell.length_b   1.000
_cell.length_c   1.000
_cell.angle_alpha   90.00
_cell.angle_beta   90.00
_cell.angle_gamma   90.00
#
_symmetry.space_group_name_H-M   'P 1'
#
loop_
_entity.id
_entity.type
_entity.pdbx_description
1 polymer ?
#
loop_
_entity_poly.entity_id
_entity_poly.type
_entity_poly.pdbx_seq_one_letter_code
_entity_poly.pdbx_strand_id
1 'polypeptide(L)'
;MFRSSIFQQATRSLRQLTPATRNLSFTAARMGIPTDAPKGLIIEVQTPGSGPEVKKGDSVDVHYKGTLENGTEFDQSYKRGQPLNFTVGAGMVIQGWDAGLVGMQVGEKRKLTIPSELAYGERGIPGVIPAKATLIFETELVKIK
;
A
#
# COMPACT_ATOMS: atom_id res chain seq x y z
N MET A 1 18.30 -73.32 -13.98
CA MET A 1 16.96 -73.63 -13.45
C MET A 1 16.80 -72.86 -12.15
N PHE A 2 15.67 -72.17 -11.96
CA PHE A 2 15.23 -71.40 -10.77
C PHE A 2 15.90 -70.03 -10.54
N ARG A 3 15.23 -68.94 -10.15
CA ARG A 3 13.88 -68.36 -10.30
C ARG A 3 13.91 -67.09 -9.43
N SER A 4 13.47 -65.92 -9.96
CA SER A 4 12.78 -64.83 -9.22
C SER A 4 13.55 -64.13 -8.06
N SER A 5 13.29 -62.91 -7.60
CA SER A 5 12.63 -61.68 -8.03
C SER A 5 12.76 -60.69 -6.83
N ILE A 6 12.78 -59.39 -7.11
CA ILE A 6 12.39 -58.24 -6.24
C ILE A 6 13.33 -57.74 -5.11
N PHE A 7 13.32 -56.39 -5.00
CA PHE A 7 13.65 -55.50 -3.87
C PHE A 7 15.16 -55.24 -3.66
N GLN A 8 15.65 -54.00 -3.52
CA GLN A 8 15.05 -52.77 -3.02
C GLN A 8 15.92 -51.59 -3.48
N GLN A 9 15.28 -50.55 -4.03
CA GLN A 9 15.93 -49.30 -4.39
C GLN A 9 16.44 -48.59 -3.12
N ALA A 10 17.62 -48.00 -3.24
CA ALA A 10 18.30 -47.23 -2.21
C ALA A 10 17.41 -46.07 -1.71
N THR A 11 16.90 -46.20 -0.50
CA THR A 11 16.23 -45.12 0.24
C THR A 11 17.07 -44.80 1.47
N ARG A 12 17.79 -43.68 1.44
CA ARG A 12 18.14 -42.84 2.61
C ARG A 12 19.04 -41.69 2.18
N SER A 13 18.47 -40.50 2.09
CA SER A 13 19.07 -39.32 2.69
C SER A 13 17.97 -38.31 2.96
N LEU A 14 17.56 -38.27 4.22
CA LEU A 14 16.57 -37.33 4.76
C LEU A 14 17.39 -36.31 5.55
N ARG A 15 17.63 -35.13 4.98
CA ARG A 15 17.98 -33.92 5.72
C ARG A 15 17.34 -32.72 5.05
N GLN A 16 16.53 -32.06 5.87
CA GLN A 16 15.68 -30.91 5.64
C GLN A 16 16.47 -29.71 5.13
N LEU A 17 15.95 -29.01 4.12
CA LEU A 17 16.20 -27.58 3.88
C LEU A 17 14.96 -26.96 3.21
N THR A 18 13.99 -26.55 4.01
CA THR A 18 13.39 -25.21 3.85
C THR A 18 14.12 -24.33 4.89
N PRO A 19 14.36 -23.02 4.68
CA PRO A 19 13.37 -22.07 4.16
C PRO A 19 13.95 -21.02 3.20
N ALA A 20 13.13 -20.53 2.27
CA ALA A 20 13.39 -19.21 1.68
C ALA A 20 12.06 -18.58 1.28
N THR A 21 11.34 -18.10 2.30
CA THR A 21 10.43 -16.96 2.17
C THR A 21 11.09 -15.95 1.26
N ARG A 22 10.54 -15.80 0.06
CA ARG A 22 11.08 -14.94 -0.99
C ARG A 22 11.22 -13.53 -0.40
N ASN A 23 12.47 -13.11 -0.23
CA ASN A 23 12.90 -11.87 0.40
C ASN A 23 11.99 -10.68 0.05
N LEU A 24 11.23 -10.19 1.04
CA LEU A 24 10.59 -8.86 1.02
C LEU A 24 11.61 -7.71 1.22
N SER A 25 12.90 -8.01 1.23
CA SER A 25 13.98 -7.03 1.43
C SER A 25 14.59 -6.50 0.14
N PHE A 26 13.91 -6.59 -1.01
CA PHE A 26 14.30 -5.80 -2.18
C PHE A 26 13.89 -4.33 -2.00
N THR A 27 14.61 -3.68 -1.08
CA THR A 27 14.80 -2.23 -0.92
C THR A 27 13.54 -1.38 -0.83
N ALA A 28 12.94 -1.30 0.36
CA ALA A 28 12.00 -0.22 0.73
C ALA A 28 12.54 1.18 0.33
N ALA A 29 13.86 1.37 0.37
CA ALA A 29 14.55 2.59 -0.05
C ALA A 29 14.53 2.88 -1.57
N ARG A 30 14.29 1.89 -2.44
CA ARG A 30 14.19 2.08 -3.90
C ARG A 30 12.75 2.29 -4.38
N MET A 31 11.77 2.02 -3.52
CA MET A 31 10.33 2.11 -3.81
C MET A 31 9.67 3.35 -3.17
N GLY A 32 10.44 4.28 -2.59
CA GLY A 32 9.88 5.50 -1.99
C GLY A 32 8.90 5.23 -0.84
N ILE A 33 9.01 4.10 -0.15
CA ILE A 33 8.15 3.76 1.00
C ILE A 33 8.75 4.43 2.25
N PRO A 34 8.00 5.30 2.94
CA PRO A 34 8.49 5.95 4.14
C PRO A 34 8.78 4.93 5.23
N THR A 35 10.00 4.95 5.76
CA THR A 35 10.48 4.03 6.81
C THR A 35 9.75 4.19 8.14
N ASP A 36 9.14 5.36 8.34
CA ASP A 36 8.47 5.75 9.58
C ASP A 36 6.94 5.73 9.43
N ALA A 37 6.42 4.98 8.46
CA ALA A 37 4.98 4.83 8.28
C ALA A 37 4.32 4.27 9.56
N PRO A 38 3.19 4.84 10.02
CA PRO A 38 2.46 4.34 11.17
C PRO A 38 2.09 2.86 11.03
N LYS A 39 2.06 2.15 12.16
CA LYS A 39 1.67 0.74 12.19
C LYS A 39 0.29 0.53 11.57
N GLY A 40 0.17 -0.50 10.74
CA GLY A 40 -1.08 -0.89 10.09
C GLY A 40 -1.35 -0.17 8.77
N LEU A 41 -0.65 0.92 8.45
CA LEU A 41 -0.69 1.50 7.11
C LEU A 41 0.05 0.58 6.13
N ILE A 42 -0.64 0.15 5.07
CA ILE A 42 -0.03 -0.62 3.98
C ILE A 42 0.09 0.29 2.76
N ILE A 43 1.29 0.31 2.18
CA ILE A 43 1.63 1.12 1.01
C ILE A 43 2.10 0.16 -0.08
N GLU A 44 1.41 0.16 -1.21
CA GLU A 44 1.73 -0.66 -2.37
C GLU A 44 1.91 0.23 -3.60
N VAL A 45 3.15 0.37 -4.07
CA VAL A 45 3.44 1.09 -5.32
C VAL A 45 2.92 0.26 -6.49
N GLN A 46 1.97 0.82 -7.25
CA GLN A 46 1.38 0.16 -8.42
C GLN A 46 2.12 0.55 -9.70
N THR A 47 2.50 1.81 -9.83
CA THR A 47 3.26 2.31 -10.97
C THR A 47 4.27 3.32 -10.44
N PRO A 48 5.58 3.11 -10.64
CA PRO A 48 6.58 4.06 -10.17
C PRO A 48 6.45 5.39 -10.91
N GLY A 49 6.65 6.49 -10.19
CA GLY A 49 6.79 7.81 -10.77
C GLY A 49 8.23 8.08 -11.20
N SER A 50 8.51 9.34 -11.49
CA SER A 50 9.88 9.80 -11.68
C SER A 50 10.01 11.26 -11.23
N GLY A 51 11.23 11.64 -10.83
CA GLY A 51 11.53 13.01 -10.44
C GLY A 51 11.47 13.23 -8.93
N PRO A 52 11.14 14.46 -8.47
CA PRO A 52 11.17 14.81 -7.06
C PRO A 52 10.23 13.94 -6.23
N GLU A 53 10.69 13.60 -5.04
CA GLU A 53 9.90 12.90 -4.02
C GLU A 53 9.19 13.88 -3.10
N VAL A 54 7.95 13.56 -2.75
CA VAL A 54 7.15 14.28 -1.77
C VAL A 54 7.83 14.25 -0.40
N LYS A 55 8.01 15.44 0.18
CA LYS A 55 8.46 15.64 1.55
C LYS A 55 7.34 16.23 2.40
N LYS A 56 7.46 16.07 3.71
CA LYS A 56 6.57 16.76 4.66
C LYS A 56 6.72 18.28 4.47
N GLY A 57 5.60 18.98 4.37
CA GLY A 57 5.53 20.41 4.08
C GLY A 57 5.34 20.74 2.60
N ASP A 58 5.50 19.78 1.68
CA ASP A 58 5.24 20.02 0.27
C ASP A 58 3.75 20.15 -0.01
N SER A 59 3.38 21.08 -0.89
CA SER A 59 2.03 21.15 -1.44
C SER A 59 1.93 20.22 -2.65
N VAL A 60 0.94 19.33 -2.66
CA VAL A 60 0.76 18.33 -3.71
C VAL A 60 -0.62 18.44 -4.36
N ASP A 61 -0.70 17.99 -5.61
CA ASP A 61 -1.96 17.73 -6.30
C ASP A 61 -2.08 16.22 -6.53
N VAL A 62 -3.11 15.59 -5.97
CA VAL A 62 -3.30 14.13 -6.00
C VAL A 62 -4.67 13.78 -6.56
N HIS A 63 -4.69 12.93 -7.59
CA HIS A 63 -5.90 12.21 -7.96
C HIS A 63 -6.05 10.96 -7.11
N TYR A 64 -7.30 10.62 -6.80
CA TYR A 64 -7.63 9.43 -6.02
C TYR A 64 -9.00 8.86 -6.33
N LYS A 65 -9.14 7.58 -5.95
CA LYS A 65 -10.38 6.83 -5.80
C LYS A 65 -10.36 6.12 -4.44
N GLY A 66 -11.38 6.35 -3.62
CA GLY A 66 -11.54 5.79 -2.29
C GLY A 66 -12.67 4.76 -2.23
N THR A 67 -12.36 3.55 -1.76
CA THR A 67 -13.31 2.44 -1.61
C THR A 67 -13.22 1.81 -0.21
N LEU A 68 -14.35 1.25 0.25
CA LEU A 68 -14.37 0.34 1.40
C LEU A 68 -13.80 -1.04 1.00
N GLU A 69 -13.51 -1.89 1.98
CA GLU A 69 -12.99 -3.25 1.74
C GLU A 69 -13.93 -4.13 0.91
N ASN A 70 -15.24 -3.86 0.96
CA ASN A 70 -16.24 -4.54 0.14
C ASN A 70 -16.31 -4.02 -1.31
N GLY A 71 -15.42 -3.09 -1.70
CA GLY A 71 -15.39 -2.47 -3.03
C GLY A 71 -16.34 -1.30 -3.22
N THR A 72 -17.13 -0.92 -2.21
CA THR A 72 -18.03 0.23 -2.30
C THR A 72 -17.22 1.52 -2.41
N GLU A 73 -17.34 2.21 -3.53
CA GLU A 73 -16.76 3.54 -3.70
C GLU A 73 -17.50 4.58 -2.85
N PHE A 74 -16.77 5.36 -2.06
CA PHE A 74 -17.34 6.45 -1.26
C PHE A 74 -16.94 7.84 -1.80
N ASP A 75 -15.80 7.96 -2.49
CA ASP A 75 -15.34 9.22 -3.07
C ASP A 75 -14.32 8.99 -4.18
N GLN A 76 -14.26 9.90 -5.16
CA GLN A 76 -13.18 9.96 -6.15
C GLN A 76 -13.03 11.37 -6.73
N SER A 77 -11.79 11.76 -6.94
CA SER A 77 -11.45 13.06 -7.56
C SER A 77 -11.77 13.13 -9.06
N TYR A 78 -11.68 12.00 -9.79
CA TYR A 78 -11.84 11.98 -11.25
C TYR A 78 -13.26 12.40 -11.69
N LYS A 79 -14.29 12.06 -10.90
CA LYS A 79 -15.66 12.55 -11.11
C LYS A 79 -15.78 14.07 -11.10
N ARG A 80 -14.91 14.75 -10.35
CA ARG A 80 -14.86 16.23 -10.28
C ARG A 80 -13.94 16.84 -11.34
N GLY A 81 -13.16 16.04 -12.05
CA GLY A 81 -12.20 16.50 -13.05
C GLY A 81 -11.02 17.30 -12.49
N GLN A 82 -10.87 17.37 -11.17
CA GLN A 82 -9.81 18.15 -10.51
C GLN A 82 -9.14 17.35 -9.39
N PRO A 83 -7.80 17.38 -9.28
CA PRO A 83 -7.08 16.73 -8.19
C PRO A 83 -7.35 17.45 -6.87
N LEU A 84 -7.11 16.74 -5.76
CA LEU A 84 -7.14 17.34 -4.43
C LEU A 84 -5.80 18.02 -4.15
N ASN A 85 -5.84 19.30 -3.78
CA ASN A 85 -4.67 20.05 -3.35
C ASN A 85 -4.60 20.13 -1.83
N PHE A 86 -3.44 19.79 -1.26
CA PHE A 86 -3.15 19.92 0.17
C PHE A 86 -1.63 19.86 0.41
N THR A 87 -1.25 20.14 1.64
CA THR A 87 0.12 20.11 2.17
C THR A 87 0.33 18.84 2.97
N VAL A 88 1.32 18.05 2.59
CA VAL A 88 1.59 16.73 3.20
C VAL A 88 2.19 16.89 4.59
N GLY A 89 1.64 16.19 5.58
CA GLY A 89 2.13 16.21 6.96
C GLY A 89 1.69 17.44 7.77
N ALA A 90 0.75 18.23 7.24
CA ALA A 90 0.19 19.40 7.92
C ALA A 90 -1.12 19.09 8.69
N GLY A 91 -1.59 17.83 8.70
CA GLY A 91 -2.84 17.44 9.35
C GLY A 91 -4.10 17.91 8.61
N MET A 92 -3.99 18.24 7.32
CA MET A 92 -5.13 18.70 6.50
C MET A 92 -5.94 17.55 5.90
N VAL A 93 -5.36 16.34 5.92
CA VAL A 93 -5.98 15.09 5.49
C VAL A 93 -5.84 14.04 6.59
N ILE A 94 -6.47 12.88 6.41
CA ILE A 94 -6.34 11.77 7.36
C ILE A 94 -4.87 11.35 7.54
N GLN A 95 -4.52 10.88 8.73
CA GLN A 95 -3.14 10.54 9.10
C GLN A 95 -2.50 9.51 8.14
N GLY A 96 -3.29 8.57 7.63
CA GLY A 96 -2.81 7.59 6.65
C GLY A 96 -2.35 8.21 5.34
N TRP A 97 -2.94 9.32 4.90
CA TRP A 97 -2.48 10.07 3.72
C TRP A 97 -1.23 10.88 4.03
N ASP A 98 -1.22 11.59 5.16
CA ASP A 98 -0.08 12.40 5.60
C ASP A 98 1.20 11.58 5.73
N ALA A 99 1.09 10.33 6.18
CA ALA A 99 2.21 9.40 6.22
C ALA A 99 2.43 8.64 4.90
N GLY A 100 1.36 8.20 4.25
CA GLY A 100 1.42 7.27 3.11
C GLY A 100 1.89 7.89 1.80
N LEU A 101 1.84 9.21 1.68
CA LEU A 101 2.24 9.93 0.45
C LEU A 101 3.67 10.49 0.51
N VAL A 102 4.32 10.47 1.69
CA VAL A 102 5.74 10.82 1.78
C VAL A 102 6.56 9.85 0.93
N GLY A 103 7.56 10.37 0.21
CA GLY A 103 8.40 9.59 -0.70
C GLY A 103 7.75 9.26 -2.05
N MET A 104 6.52 9.73 -2.31
CA MET A 104 5.87 9.57 -3.61
C MET A 104 6.51 10.43 -4.68
N GLN A 105 6.70 9.89 -5.88
CA GLN A 105 7.26 10.63 -7.01
C GLN A 105 6.18 11.11 -7.97
N VAL A 106 6.43 12.20 -8.70
CA VAL A 106 5.47 12.73 -9.68
C VAL A 106 5.16 11.67 -10.73
N GLY A 107 3.88 11.48 -11.04
CA GLY A 107 3.38 10.44 -11.94
C GLY A 107 3.27 9.05 -11.32
N GLU A 108 3.67 8.86 -10.06
CA GLU A 108 3.52 7.58 -9.37
C GLU A 108 2.03 7.28 -9.13
N LYS A 109 1.68 5.99 -9.17
CA LYS A 109 0.41 5.46 -8.65
C LYS A 109 0.69 4.48 -7.52
N ARG A 110 -0.02 4.66 -6.40
CA ARG A 110 0.08 3.74 -5.26
C ARG A 110 -1.28 3.47 -4.64
N LYS A 111 -1.40 2.30 -4.04
CA LYS A 111 -2.53 1.88 -3.24
C LYS A 111 -2.18 2.01 -1.76
N LEU A 112 -3.05 2.67 -1.00
CA LEU A 112 -2.96 2.80 0.44
C LEU A 112 -4.10 2.02 1.08
N THR A 113 -3.78 1.09 1.98
CA THR A 113 -4.77 0.46 2.86
C THR A 113 -4.62 1.08 4.24
N ILE A 114 -5.63 1.83 4.65
CA ILE A 114 -5.60 2.71 5.81
C ILE A 114 -6.57 2.17 6.87
N PRO A 115 -6.06 1.66 8.01
CA PRO A 115 -6.92 1.21 9.09
C PRO A 115 -7.66 2.40 9.71
N SER A 116 -8.77 2.12 10.39
CA SER A 116 -9.70 3.15 10.86
C SER A 116 -9.03 4.18 11.77
N GLU A 117 -8.06 3.78 12.58
CA GLU A 117 -7.30 4.59 13.53
C GLU A 117 -6.47 5.68 12.84
N LEU A 118 -6.10 5.47 11.57
CA LEU A 118 -5.39 6.43 10.72
C LEU A 118 -6.33 7.15 9.74
N ALA A 119 -7.64 6.92 9.88
CA ALA A 119 -8.71 7.45 9.05
C ALA A 119 -9.81 8.12 9.92
N TYR A 120 -11.05 7.63 9.88
CA TYR A 120 -12.21 8.22 10.56
C TYR A 120 -12.59 7.51 11.88
N GLY A 121 -11.77 6.56 12.31
CA GLY A 121 -11.85 5.88 13.61
C GLY A 121 -13.18 5.19 13.91
N GLU A 122 -13.47 5.12 15.20
CA GLU A 122 -14.67 4.50 15.78
C GLU A 122 -15.99 5.09 15.26
N ARG A 123 -15.98 6.35 14.83
CA ARG A 123 -17.20 7.05 14.44
C ARG A 123 -17.52 6.89 12.96
N GLY A 124 -16.50 6.81 12.10
CA GLY A 124 -16.69 6.89 10.65
C GLY A 124 -17.33 8.21 10.23
N ILE A 125 -17.99 8.21 9.07
CA ILE A 125 -18.83 9.29 8.55
C ILE A 125 -20.24 8.72 8.32
N PRO A 126 -21.24 9.12 9.13
CA PRO A 126 -22.61 8.62 8.98
C PRO A 126 -23.12 8.71 7.53
N GLY A 127 -23.60 7.59 7.00
CA GLY A 127 -24.14 7.48 5.64
C GLY A 127 -23.11 7.33 4.51
N VAL A 128 -21.81 7.43 4.80
CA VAL A 128 -20.75 7.35 3.78
C VAL A 128 -19.67 6.34 4.15
N ILE A 129 -19.12 6.44 5.37
CA ILE A 129 -18.04 5.58 5.87
C ILE A 129 -18.49 4.95 7.19
N PRO A 130 -18.60 3.61 7.27
CA PRO A 130 -18.96 2.94 8.51
C PRO A 130 -17.98 3.21 9.67
N ALA A 131 -18.46 3.00 10.90
CA ALA A 131 -17.62 2.96 12.08
C ALA A 131 -16.50 1.91 11.94
N LYS A 132 -15.29 2.25 12.41
CA LYS A 132 -14.10 1.38 12.35
C LYS A 132 -13.76 0.85 10.95
N ALA A 133 -14.16 1.55 9.89
CA ALA A 133 -13.90 1.09 8.53
C ALA A 133 -12.42 1.26 8.13
N THR A 134 -11.86 0.21 7.54
CA THR A 134 -10.62 0.29 6.76
C THR A 134 -10.92 0.90 5.40
N LEU A 135 -10.07 1.83 4.96
CA LEU A 135 -10.21 2.50 3.67
C LEU A 135 -9.12 2.06 2.71
N ILE A 136 -9.50 1.85 1.45
CA ILE A 136 -8.57 1.57 0.36
C ILE A 136 -8.58 2.79 -0.55
N PHE A 137 -7.40 3.36 -0.79
CA PHE A 137 -7.22 4.46 -1.74
C PHE A 137 -6.27 4.05 -2.84
N GLU A 138 -6.70 4.21 -4.08
CA GLU A 138 -5.79 4.29 -5.24
C GLU A 138 -5.48 5.76 -5.47
N THR A 139 -4.21 6.13 -5.48
CA THR A 139 -3.73 7.51 -5.58
C THR A 139 -2.77 7.68 -6.74
N GLU A 140 -2.77 8.86 -7.35
CA GLU A 140 -1.91 9.27 -8.45
C GLU A 140 -1.38 10.69 -8.17
N LEU A 141 -0.06 10.82 -8.05
CA LEU A 141 0.56 12.12 -7.79
C LEU A 141 0.71 12.89 -9.09
N VAL A 142 -0.01 14.01 -9.20
CA VAL A 142 -0.01 14.84 -10.40
C VAL A 142 1.14 15.84 -10.35
N LYS A 143 1.36 16.49 -9.20
CA LYS A 143 2.33 17.58 -9.07
C LYS A 143 2.77 17.80 -7.63
N ILE A 144 4.01 18.25 -7.47
CA ILE A 144 4.57 18.85 -6.26
C ILE A 144 4.81 20.34 -6.56
N LYS A 145 4.45 21.23 -5.63
CA LYS A 145 4.56 22.69 -5.74
C LYS A 145 5.63 23.24 -4.83
#